data_AF-A0A2D2DU97-F1
#
_entry.id   AF-A0A2D2DU97-F1
#
_cell.length_a   1.000
_cell.length_b   1.000
_cell.length_c   1.000
_cell.angle_alpha   90.00
_cell.angle_beta   90.00
_cell.angle_gamma   90.00
#
_symmetry.space_group_name_H-M   'P 1'
#
loop_
_entity.id
_entity.type
_entity.pdbx_description
1 polymer ?
#
loop_
_entity_poly.entity_id
_entity_poly.type
_entity_poly.pdbx_seq_one_letter_code
_entity_poly.pdbx_strand_id
1 'polypeptide(L)'
;MSDVKNRFFRSGALASGLICLAGITACGSDDDSTTPVKQPDPVVSPQPVTAASITTQPKTQAVQAGQPATFSAVATGSGTLSYQWWRNGVAIPGATSAIYTTLAATLADSGDVLSVVVRNDAGTSTSDAVALQVEGVGVRVLAGGAVEPTRAQVDGVGKMARFLNAGALANDGAGNLLLADTGLKSVRKITPAGVVSTAIVGGTPAPALRILRDVAAGANGIRYVIDGADGSPSTFVRKIGADGAVSTIELGSTQGDPAGTGIAPPVFTAIATDAGGNLYVASEVTRPGEPECSSCFKRAIVRKVAADGTLTTVFENLGPHSASATITDVAVDKNGKVYVLDDRGIRTLDAAGVPVTLVPNNLAFIKAIALDAGGNVYFATEPFSGIPSTWPAGAIGKIAADRSVAVVVDPNGSDARFKSADWIANPAGIAFDAAGALYVSGNGRVLKLVLP
;
A
#
# COMPACT_ATOMS: atom_id res chain seq x y z
N MET A 1 43.25 -47.45 9.01
CA MET A 1 42.28 -48.53 9.27
C MET A 1 40.91 -47.92 9.02
N SER A 2 40.51 -47.85 7.75
CA SER A 2 39.79 -48.89 6.99
C SER A 2 38.27 -48.72 7.18
N ASP A 3 37.40 -48.68 6.18
CA ASP A 3 37.43 -48.62 4.72
C ASP A 3 35.92 -48.59 4.32
N VAL A 4 35.62 -48.43 3.02
CA VAL A 4 34.44 -49.01 2.34
C VAL A 4 33.21 -48.13 2.01
N LYS A 5 33.20 -47.70 0.72
CA LYS A 5 32.11 -47.70 -0.31
C LYS A 5 30.92 -46.75 -0.15
N ASN A 6 30.31 -46.17 -1.18
CA ASN A 6 30.45 -46.14 -2.65
C ASN A 6 29.63 -44.91 -3.11
N ARG A 7 30.16 -43.98 -3.93
CA ARG A 7 30.02 -43.89 -5.41
C ARG A 7 28.58 -44.01 -5.93
N PHE A 8 28.11 -43.31 -6.97
CA PHE A 8 28.42 -42.11 -7.77
C PHE A 8 27.29 -42.10 -8.82
N PHE A 9 26.86 -40.96 -9.36
CA PHE A 9 26.72 -40.79 -10.83
C PHE A 9 26.55 -39.30 -11.16
N ARG A 10 27.57 -38.76 -11.85
CA ARG A 10 27.53 -37.51 -12.61
C ARG A 10 27.55 -37.86 -14.09
N SER A 11 26.84 -37.03 -14.82
CA SER A 11 26.89 -36.60 -16.22
C SER A 11 28.12 -37.00 -17.04
N GLY A 12 27.89 -37.33 -18.32
CA GLY A 12 28.90 -37.37 -19.37
C GLY A 12 28.25 -37.41 -20.75
N ALA A 13 28.57 -36.43 -21.59
CA ALA A 13 28.02 -36.19 -22.92
C ALA A 13 28.91 -36.79 -24.04
N LEU A 14 28.25 -37.05 -25.18
CA LEU A 14 28.69 -36.99 -26.59
C LEU A 14 30.01 -37.67 -27.02
N ALA A 15 29.88 -38.63 -27.94
CA ALA A 15 30.85 -38.85 -29.01
C ALA A 15 30.17 -39.44 -30.26
N SER A 16 30.25 -38.71 -31.37
CA SER A 16 29.89 -39.13 -32.72
C SER A 16 30.91 -40.14 -33.27
N GLY A 17 30.45 -41.16 -34.00
CA GLY A 17 31.31 -42.12 -34.69
C GLY A 17 30.63 -42.69 -35.92
N LEU A 18 30.96 -42.13 -37.08
CA LEU A 18 30.58 -42.56 -38.43
C LEU A 18 31.47 -43.76 -38.82
N ILE A 19 30.91 -44.91 -39.20
CA ILE A 19 31.65 -46.02 -39.81
C ILE A 19 30.92 -46.46 -41.08
N CYS A 20 31.57 -46.21 -42.23
CA CYS A 20 31.30 -46.82 -43.52
C CYS A 20 31.90 -48.25 -43.53
N LEU A 21 31.14 -49.25 -43.97
CA LEU A 21 31.68 -50.52 -44.45
C LEU A 21 31.12 -50.82 -45.85
N ALA A 22 32.03 -51.17 -46.76
CA ALA A 22 31.79 -51.47 -48.15
C ALA A 22 31.47 -52.95 -48.39
N GLY A 23 30.61 -53.18 -49.40
CA GLY A 23 30.72 -54.20 -50.45
C GLY A 23 31.02 -55.66 -50.09
N ILE A 24 30.00 -56.51 -50.20
CA ILE A 24 30.17 -57.92 -50.57
C ILE A 24 29.21 -58.22 -51.73
N THR A 25 29.77 -58.68 -52.85
CA THR A 25 29.07 -59.20 -54.01
C THR A 25 28.79 -60.69 -53.81
N ALA A 26 27.56 -61.15 -54.02
CA ALA A 26 27.25 -62.54 -54.31
C ALA A 26 26.04 -62.62 -55.25
N CYS A 27 26.14 -63.53 -56.22
CA CYS A 27 25.27 -63.69 -57.38
C CYS A 27 24.18 -64.73 -57.14
N GLY A 28 22.94 -64.40 -57.56
CA GLY A 28 22.01 -65.28 -58.28
C GLY A 28 21.25 -66.37 -57.50
N SER A 29 19.91 -66.24 -57.46
CA SER A 29 18.97 -67.13 -58.18
C SER A 29 17.52 -66.73 -57.88
N ASP A 30 16.71 -66.68 -58.94
CA ASP A 30 15.31 -66.27 -58.98
C ASP A 30 14.33 -67.25 -58.29
N ASP A 31 13.10 -66.73 -58.10
CA ASP A 31 11.84 -67.36 -57.64
C ASP A 31 11.60 -67.47 -56.12
N ASP A 32 10.94 -66.45 -55.55
CA ASP A 32 9.85 -66.70 -54.59
C ASP A 32 8.81 -65.56 -54.60
N SER A 33 7.58 -65.93 -54.88
CA SER A 33 6.38 -65.09 -54.87
C SER A 33 5.90 -64.88 -53.43
N THR A 34 6.60 -64.06 -52.66
CA THR A 34 6.08 -63.57 -51.37
C THR A 34 5.43 -62.21 -51.57
N THR A 35 4.13 -62.10 -51.30
CA THR A 35 3.46 -60.80 -51.17
C THR A 35 4.25 -59.92 -50.21
N PRO A 36 4.38 -58.60 -50.45
CA PRO A 36 5.07 -57.73 -49.52
C PRO A 36 4.43 -57.88 -48.13
N VAL A 37 5.19 -58.37 -47.15
CA VAL A 37 4.76 -58.30 -45.75
C VAL A 37 4.59 -56.80 -45.47
N LYS A 38 3.34 -56.35 -45.31
CA LYS A 38 3.05 -54.98 -44.90
C LYS A 38 3.79 -54.76 -43.58
N GLN A 39 4.86 -53.96 -43.62
CA GLN A 39 5.53 -53.50 -42.41
C GLN A 39 4.44 -53.00 -41.46
N PRO A 40 4.39 -53.46 -40.19
CA PRO A 40 3.43 -52.93 -39.23
C PRO A 40 3.56 -51.41 -39.26
N ASP A 41 2.43 -50.73 -39.46
CA ASP A 41 2.41 -49.27 -39.48
C ASP A 41 3.19 -48.80 -38.24
N PRO A 42 4.15 -47.87 -38.36
CA PRO A 42 4.98 -47.47 -37.23
C PRO A 42 4.05 -47.10 -36.08
N VAL A 43 4.19 -47.79 -34.95
CA VAL A 43 3.45 -47.46 -33.73
C VAL A 43 3.88 -46.04 -33.37
N VAL A 44 3.05 -45.06 -33.72
CA VAL A 44 3.23 -43.68 -33.29
C VAL A 44 3.14 -43.73 -31.77
N SER A 45 4.28 -43.60 -31.09
CA SER A 45 4.24 -43.47 -29.63
C SER A 45 3.35 -42.27 -29.32
N PRO A 46 2.31 -42.42 -28.47
CA PRO A 46 1.42 -41.30 -28.17
C PRO A 46 2.27 -40.13 -27.68
N GLN A 47 2.18 -38.99 -28.37
CA GLN A 47 2.85 -37.78 -27.93
C GLN A 47 2.41 -37.46 -26.50
N PRO A 48 3.33 -37.03 -25.61
CA PRO A 48 2.96 -36.69 -24.25
C PRO A 48 1.86 -35.62 -24.25
N VAL A 49 0.72 -35.91 -23.63
CA VAL A 49 -0.35 -34.92 -23.43
C VAL A 49 0.12 -33.92 -22.38
N THR A 50 0.13 -32.64 -22.74
CA THR A 50 0.56 -31.54 -21.88
C THR A 50 -0.64 -30.70 -21.46
N ALA A 51 -0.72 -30.40 -20.16
CA ALA A 51 -1.73 -29.51 -19.61
C ALA A 51 -1.57 -28.08 -20.15
N ALA A 52 -2.68 -27.32 -20.16
CA ALA A 52 -2.64 -25.90 -20.47
C ALA A 52 -1.64 -25.17 -19.55
N SER A 53 -0.78 -24.34 -20.12
CA SER A 53 0.23 -23.56 -19.43
C SER A 53 0.32 -22.17 -20.03
N ILE A 54 0.21 -21.13 -19.21
CA ILE A 54 0.29 -19.73 -19.64
C ILE A 54 1.76 -19.34 -19.77
N THR A 55 2.18 -18.98 -20.98
CA THR A 55 3.56 -18.56 -21.30
C THR A 55 3.73 -17.04 -21.33
N THR A 56 2.65 -16.30 -21.52
CA THR A 56 2.63 -14.83 -21.44
C THR A 56 1.47 -14.40 -20.55
N GLN A 57 1.82 -13.81 -19.41
CA GLN A 57 0.85 -13.28 -18.46
C GLN A 57 0.20 -11.99 -18.96
N PRO A 58 -1.07 -11.72 -18.59
CA PRO A 58 -1.64 -10.39 -18.78
C PRO A 58 -0.88 -9.37 -17.95
N LYS A 59 -1.01 -8.09 -18.32
CA LYS A 59 -0.38 -6.96 -17.63
C LYS A 59 -1.44 -5.95 -17.21
N THR A 60 -1.19 -5.27 -16.09
CA THR A 60 -1.99 -4.10 -15.66
C THR A 60 -2.12 -3.11 -16.81
N GLN A 61 -3.33 -2.64 -17.04
CA GLN A 61 -3.63 -1.62 -18.04
C GLN A 61 -3.96 -0.30 -17.34
N ALA A 62 -3.49 0.80 -17.91
CA ALA A 62 -3.86 2.15 -17.52
C ALA A 62 -4.45 2.87 -18.73
N VAL A 63 -5.71 3.30 -18.64
CA VAL A 63 -6.43 3.97 -19.73
C VAL A 63 -7.11 5.24 -19.22
N GLN A 64 -7.34 6.20 -20.10
CA GLN A 64 -8.15 7.38 -19.75
C GLN A 64 -9.63 6.98 -19.65
N ALA A 65 -10.39 7.65 -18.77
CA ALA A 65 -11.83 7.48 -18.71
C ALA A 65 -12.46 7.70 -20.10
N GLY A 66 -13.38 6.83 -20.48
CA GLY A 66 -14.01 6.76 -21.80
C GLY A 66 -13.28 5.87 -22.82
N GLN A 67 -12.07 5.37 -22.51
CA GLN A 67 -11.32 4.47 -23.41
C GLN A 67 -11.46 2.99 -22.97
N PRO A 68 -11.50 2.04 -23.91
CA PRO A 68 -11.43 0.62 -23.58
C PRO A 68 -10.01 0.20 -23.19
N ALA A 69 -9.89 -0.85 -22.39
CA ALA A 69 -8.61 -1.50 -22.05
C ALA A 69 -8.56 -2.91 -22.65
N THR A 70 -7.39 -3.34 -23.11
CA THR A 70 -7.18 -4.66 -23.70
C THR A 70 -6.20 -5.49 -22.87
N PHE A 71 -6.62 -6.68 -22.50
CA PHE A 71 -5.83 -7.68 -21.80
C PHE A 71 -5.61 -8.89 -22.71
N SER A 72 -4.44 -9.51 -22.62
CA SER A 72 -4.10 -10.69 -23.40
C SER A 72 -3.30 -11.70 -22.60
N ALA A 73 -3.46 -12.98 -22.91
CA ALA A 73 -2.63 -14.05 -22.40
C ALA A 73 -2.28 -15.01 -23.54
N VAL A 74 -1.07 -15.57 -23.50
CA VAL A 74 -0.65 -16.62 -24.43
C VAL A 74 -0.45 -17.89 -23.65
N ALA A 75 -0.98 -19.00 -24.16
CA ALA A 75 -0.87 -20.31 -23.52
C ALA A 75 -0.55 -21.41 -24.53
N THR A 76 0.06 -22.47 -24.03
CA THR A 76 0.40 -23.71 -24.75
C THR A 76 -0.23 -24.90 -24.06
N GLY A 77 -0.43 -26.00 -24.78
CA GLY A 77 -0.93 -27.26 -24.23
C GLY A 77 -1.40 -28.18 -25.36
N SER A 78 -1.57 -29.46 -25.09
CA SER A 78 -2.10 -30.41 -26.06
C SER A 78 -3.59 -30.17 -26.33
N GLY A 79 -4.06 -30.42 -27.55
CA GLY A 79 -5.48 -30.28 -27.90
C GLY A 79 -5.96 -28.83 -27.96
N THR A 80 -7.28 -28.64 -27.85
CA THR A 80 -7.92 -27.32 -27.93
C THR A 80 -7.83 -26.59 -26.59
N LEU A 81 -7.33 -25.36 -26.61
CA LEU A 81 -7.33 -24.47 -25.46
C LEU A 81 -8.66 -23.69 -25.39
N SER A 82 -9.25 -23.65 -24.20
CA SER A 82 -10.39 -22.80 -23.87
C SER A 82 -9.97 -21.74 -22.86
N TYR A 83 -10.47 -20.52 -23.03
CA TYR A 83 -10.20 -19.39 -22.14
C TYR A 83 -11.49 -18.97 -21.43
N GLN A 84 -11.35 -18.41 -20.24
CA GLN A 84 -12.43 -17.71 -19.55
C GLN A 84 -11.83 -16.57 -18.73
N TRP A 85 -12.20 -15.34 -19.06
CA TRP A 85 -11.82 -14.15 -18.29
C TRP A 85 -12.71 -13.94 -17.08
N TRP A 86 -12.12 -13.42 -16.02
CA TRP A 86 -12.76 -13.12 -14.74
C TRP A 86 -12.49 -11.66 -14.38
N ARG A 87 -13.48 -11.02 -13.76
CA ARG A 87 -13.39 -9.66 -13.22
C ARG A 87 -13.81 -9.69 -11.76
N ASN A 88 -12.93 -9.25 -10.87
CA ASN A 88 -13.15 -9.25 -9.41
C ASN A 88 -13.64 -10.61 -8.88
N GLY A 89 -13.10 -11.72 -9.42
CA GLY A 89 -13.49 -13.07 -9.03
C GLY A 89 -14.80 -13.60 -9.63
N VAL A 90 -15.45 -12.85 -10.53
CA VAL A 90 -16.67 -13.27 -11.25
C VAL A 90 -16.36 -13.48 -12.73
N ALA A 91 -16.80 -14.61 -13.30
CA ALA A 91 -16.58 -14.92 -14.72
C ALA A 91 -17.30 -13.89 -15.60
N ILE A 92 -16.62 -13.37 -16.62
CA ILE A 92 -17.17 -12.44 -17.60
C ILE A 92 -17.87 -13.25 -18.70
N PRO A 93 -19.20 -13.18 -18.84
CA PRO A 93 -19.91 -13.97 -19.83
C PRO A 93 -19.40 -13.71 -21.25
N GLY A 94 -19.13 -14.78 -22.00
CA GLY A 94 -18.69 -14.71 -23.40
C GLY A 94 -17.21 -14.35 -23.62
N ALA A 95 -16.47 -13.94 -22.58
CA ALA A 95 -15.05 -13.61 -22.70
C ALA A 95 -14.18 -14.89 -22.73
N THR A 96 -14.20 -15.59 -23.86
CA THR A 96 -13.60 -16.93 -24.06
C THR A 96 -12.43 -16.95 -25.04
N SER A 97 -11.92 -15.77 -25.41
CA SER A 97 -10.76 -15.59 -26.29
C SER A 97 -9.47 -15.32 -25.51
N ALA A 98 -8.32 -15.54 -26.14
CA ALA A 98 -7.01 -15.19 -25.59
C ALA A 98 -6.82 -13.68 -25.33
N ILE A 99 -7.65 -12.85 -25.97
CA ILE A 99 -7.70 -11.39 -25.79
C ILE A 99 -9.07 -11.00 -25.25
N TYR A 100 -9.09 -10.12 -24.26
CA TYR A 100 -10.31 -9.49 -23.74
C TYR A 100 -10.16 -7.98 -23.80
N THR A 101 -11.15 -7.30 -24.38
CA THR A 101 -11.24 -5.84 -24.40
C THR A 101 -12.47 -5.40 -23.65
N THR A 102 -12.30 -4.47 -22.70
CA THR A 102 -13.41 -3.91 -21.93
C THR A 102 -14.29 -3.02 -22.81
N LEU A 103 -15.49 -2.70 -22.33
CA LEU A 103 -16.18 -1.49 -22.80
C LEU A 103 -15.39 -0.24 -22.40
N ALA A 104 -15.83 0.94 -22.87
CA ALA A 104 -15.28 2.22 -22.45
C ALA A 104 -15.26 2.32 -20.91
N ALA A 105 -14.07 2.45 -20.34
CA ALA A 105 -13.88 2.40 -18.89
C ALA A 105 -14.29 3.70 -18.22
N THR A 106 -14.79 3.61 -16.99
CA THR A 106 -15.17 4.71 -16.11
C THR A 106 -14.26 4.74 -14.88
N LEU A 107 -14.22 5.84 -14.14
CA LEU A 107 -13.41 5.91 -12.91
C LEU A 107 -13.82 4.85 -11.86
N ALA A 108 -15.09 4.40 -11.88
CA ALA A 108 -15.58 3.34 -11.02
C ALA A 108 -14.98 1.96 -11.35
N ASP A 109 -14.53 1.75 -12.59
CA ASP A 109 -13.86 0.52 -13.02
C ASP A 109 -12.41 0.43 -12.52
N SER A 110 -11.82 1.55 -12.07
CA SER A 110 -10.45 1.57 -11.56
C SER A 110 -10.30 0.70 -10.32
N GLY A 111 -9.20 -0.04 -10.26
CA GLY A 111 -8.93 -1.02 -9.22
C GLY A 111 -9.61 -2.37 -9.46
N ASP A 112 -10.44 -2.52 -10.50
CA ASP A 112 -10.95 -3.84 -10.86
C ASP A 112 -9.82 -4.77 -11.28
N VAL A 113 -9.98 -6.05 -10.94
CA VAL A 113 -8.95 -7.07 -11.10
C VAL A 113 -9.37 -8.06 -12.17
N LEU A 114 -8.51 -8.26 -13.16
CA LEU A 114 -8.71 -9.17 -14.26
C LEU A 114 -7.78 -10.38 -14.13
N SER A 115 -8.30 -11.56 -14.45
CA SER A 115 -7.52 -12.79 -14.61
C SER A 115 -8.16 -13.68 -15.68
N VAL A 116 -7.40 -14.64 -16.21
CA VAL A 116 -7.89 -15.61 -17.17
C VAL A 116 -7.53 -17.03 -16.74
N VAL A 117 -8.49 -17.93 -16.89
CA VAL A 117 -8.29 -19.37 -16.71
C VAL A 117 -8.23 -20.00 -18.09
N VAL A 118 -7.16 -20.73 -18.37
CA VAL A 118 -6.96 -21.49 -19.61
C VAL A 118 -7.07 -22.98 -19.31
N ARG A 119 -7.84 -23.73 -20.10
CA ARG A 119 -8.09 -25.15 -19.88
C ARG A 119 -7.98 -25.97 -21.16
N ASN A 120 -7.48 -27.19 -21.01
CA ASN A 120 -7.61 -28.29 -21.98
C ASN A 120 -7.96 -29.59 -21.23
N ASP A 121 -8.12 -30.69 -21.96
CA ASP A 121 -8.49 -31.99 -21.37
C ASP A 121 -7.45 -32.52 -20.37
N ALA A 122 -6.19 -32.07 -20.48
CA ALA A 122 -5.10 -32.49 -19.61
C ALA A 122 -4.94 -31.63 -18.34
N GLY A 123 -5.59 -30.46 -18.25
CA GLY A 123 -5.53 -29.62 -17.07
C GLY A 123 -5.85 -28.14 -17.29
N THR A 124 -5.59 -27.34 -16.25
CA THR A 124 -5.97 -25.92 -16.21
C THR A 124 -4.83 -25.07 -15.66
N SER A 125 -4.71 -23.84 -16.15
CA SER A 125 -3.78 -22.82 -15.64
C SER A 125 -4.53 -21.51 -15.42
N THR A 126 -4.24 -20.82 -14.33
CA THR A 126 -4.79 -19.50 -14.01
C THR A 126 -3.69 -18.46 -14.12
N SER A 127 -3.99 -17.31 -14.73
CA SER A 127 -3.03 -16.21 -14.86
C SER A 127 -2.77 -15.52 -13.52
N ASP A 128 -1.71 -14.70 -13.51
CA ASP A 128 -1.59 -13.66 -12.50
C ASP A 128 -2.78 -12.69 -12.58
N ALA A 129 -3.13 -12.10 -11.44
CA ALA A 129 -4.18 -11.10 -11.34
C ALA A 129 -3.60 -9.70 -11.64
N VAL A 130 -4.29 -8.93 -12.49
CA VAL A 130 -3.84 -7.60 -12.92
C VAL A 130 -4.91 -6.54 -12.73
N ALA A 131 -4.50 -5.29 -12.46
CA ALA A 131 -5.44 -4.18 -12.28
C ALA A 131 -5.87 -3.56 -13.62
N LEU A 132 -7.07 -3.03 -13.65
CA LEU A 132 -7.47 -1.94 -14.53
C LEU A 132 -7.33 -0.62 -13.77
N GLN A 133 -6.47 0.29 -14.25
CA GLN A 133 -6.36 1.65 -13.75
C GLN A 133 -7.04 2.61 -14.73
N VAL A 134 -7.95 3.43 -14.23
CA VAL A 134 -8.66 4.42 -15.06
C VAL A 134 -8.27 5.82 -14.63
N GLU A 135 -7.60 6.54 -15.52
CA GLU A 135 -7.07 7.87 -15.28
C GLU A 135 -8.10 8.94 -15.66
N GLY A 136 -8.12 10.02 -14.88
CA GLY A 136 -9.03 11.15 -15.06
C GLY A 136 -9.19 11.96 -13.79
N VAL A 137 -9.71 13.19 -13.92
CA VAL A 137 -10.06 14.06 -12.79
C VAL A 137 -11.28 13.48 -12.06
N GLY A 138 -11.17 13.34 -10.74
CA GLY A 138 -12.21 12.72 -9.92
C GLY A 138 -11.64 11.75 -8.88
N VAL A 139 -12.54 10.96 -8.29
CA VAL A 139 -12.20 9.94 -7.30
C VAL A 139 -12.23 8.54 -7.89
N ARG A 140 -11.26 7.70 -7.49
CA ARG A 140 -11.23 6.29 -7.88
C ARG A 140 -10.60 5.42 -6.80
N VAL A 141 -10.95 4.13 -6.80
CA VAL A 141 -10.31 3.15 -5.91
C VAL A 141 -8.92 2.83 -6.45
N LEU A 142 -7.90 3.03 -5.61
CA LEU A 142 -6.55 2.53 -5.89
C LEU A 142 -6.42 1.08 -5.42
N ALA A 143 -6.82 0.82 -4.17
CA ALA A 143 -6.73 -0.48 -3.52
C ALA A 143 -7.75 -0.63 -2.39
N GLY A 144 -8.09 -1.88 -2.07
CA GLY A 144 -9.08 -2.21 -1.05
C GLY A 144 -10.48 -2.34 -1.64
N GLY A 145 -11.15 -3.47 -1.37
CA GLY A 145 -12.51 -3.76 -1.82
C GLY A 145 -13.60 -3.37 -0.81
N ALA A 146 -14.86 -3.71 -1.12
CA ALA A 146 -15.92 -3.71 -0.10
C ALA A 146 -15.58 -4.74 1.00
N VAL A 147 -15.91 -4.39 2.25
CA VAL A 147 -15.66 -5.20 3.44
C VAL A 147 -16.50 -6.48 3.37
N GLU A 148 -15.94 -7.55 2.81
CA GLU A 148 -16.47 -8.89 3.05
C GLU A 148 -16.24 -9.26 4.53
N PRO A 149 -17.20 -9.90 5.22
CA PRO A 149 -17.12 -10.17 6.65
C PRO A 149 -16.01 -11.16 7.04
N THR A 150 -15.31 -11.74 6.06
CA THR A 150 -14.10 -12.54 6.32
C THR A 150 -12.96 -11.59 6.66
N ARG A 151 -12.72 -11.47 7.96
CA ARG A 151 -11.77 -10.58 8.65
C ARG A 151 -10.29 -10.91 8.37
N ALA A 152 -9.97 -11.33 7.16
CA ALA A 152 -8.62 -11.68 6.74
C ALA A 152 -8.01 -10.52 5.93
N GLN A 153 -6.85 -10.07 6.39
CA GLN A 153 -5.96 -9.24 5.61
C GLN A 153 -5.48 -10.03 4.37
N VAL A 154 -5.47 -9.40 3.21
CA VAL A 154 -5.06 -10.05 1.95
C VAL A 154 -4.18 -9.10 1.16
N ASP A 155 -2.96 -9.54 0.86
CA ASP A 155 -2.13 -8.94 -0.19
C ASP A 155 -2.74 -9.26 -1.55
N GLY A 156 -2.60 -8.36 -2.51
CA GLY A 156 -3.26 -8.54 -3.80
C GLY A 156 -3.28 -7.26 -4.61
N VAL A 157 -4.13 -7.24 -5.62
CA VAL A 157 -4.19 -6.15 -6.59
C VAL A 157 -5.53 -5.44 -6.48
N GLY A 158 -5.52 -4.10 -6.52
CA GLY A 158 -6.72 -3.27 -6.59
C GLY A 158 -7.77 -3.62 -5.54
N LYS A 159 -9.01 -3.83 -5.99
CA LYS A 159 -10.18 -4.16 -5.15
C LYS A 159 -10.14 -5.55 -4.53
N MET A 160 -9.21 -6.43 -4.94
CA MET A 160 -9.04 -7.74 -4.31
C MET A 160 -8.06 -7.71 -3.14
N ALA A 161 -7.27 -6.65 -2.97
CA ALA A 161 -6.53 -6.42 -1.74
C ALA A 161 -7.49 -6.11 -0.59
N ARG A 162 -7.15 -6.55 0.63
CA ARG A 162 -7.95 -6.29 1.83
C ARG A 162 -7.11 -5.73 2.97
N PHE A 163 -7.62 -4.66 3.54
CA PHE A 163 -7.13 -4.03 4.77
C PHE A 163 -8.10 -4.35 5.90
N LEU A 164 -7.60 -4.60 7.12
CA LEU A 164 -8.50 -4.74 8.27
C LEU A 164 -8.92 -3.38 8.82
N ASN A 165 -7.96 -2.46 8.92
CA ASN A 165 -8.24 -1.08 9.26
C ASN A 165 -7.23 -0.18 8.59
N ALA A 166 -7.59 0.35 7.41
CA ALA A 166 -6.77 1.28 6.64
C ALA A 166 -6.64 2.61 7.39
N GLY A 167 -5.53 2.79 8.11
CA GLY A 167 -5.21 3.95 8.95
C GLY A 167 -4.36 4.99 8.21
N ALA A 168 -3.35 5.53 8.90
CA ALA A 168 -2.46 6.56 8.37
C ALA A 168 -1.77 6.19 7.05
N LEU A 169 -1.49 7.20 6.23
CA LEU A 169 -0.85 7.10 4.93
C LEU A 169 0.42 7.94 4.87
N ALA A 170 1.47 7.41 4.23
CA ALA A 170 2.66 8.16 3.88
C ALA A 170 3.15 7.81 2.48
N ASN A 171 3.67 8.79 1.75
CA ASN A 171 4.36 8.57 0.48
C ASN A 171 5.80 8.12 0.74
N ASP A 172 6.24 7.01 0.13
CA ASP A 172 7.58 6.45 0.34
C ASP A 172 8.71 7.16 -0.42
N GLY A 173 8.40 8.22 -1.17
CA GLY A 173 9.33 8.96 -2.01
C GLY A 173 9.70 8.24 -3.32
N ALA A 174 9.42 6.94 -3.43
CA ALA A 174 9.61 6.13 -4.64
C ALA A 174 8.31 5.99 -5.45
N GLY A 175 7.28 6.77 -5.10
CA GLY A 175 5.97 6.78 -5.76
C GLY A 175 5.00 5.73 -5.21
N ASN A 176 5.33 5.00 -4.14
CA ASN A 176 4.39 4.11 -3.47
C ASN A 176 3.83 4.78 -2.22
N LEU A 177 2.76 4.19 -1.69
CA LEU A 177 2.21 4.56 -0.39
C LEU A 177 2.56 3.49 0.64
N LEU A 178 2.80 3.94 1.86
CA LEU A 178 2.78 3.13 3.07
C LEU A 178 1.45 3.39 3.76
N LEU A 179 0.80 2.31 4.18
CA LEU A 179 -0.46 2.35 4.92
C LEU A 179 -0.27 1.62 6.24
N ALA A 180 -0.64 2.27 7.34
CA ALA A 180 -0.78 1.62 8.63
C ALA A 180 -2.08 0.81 8.67
N ASP A 181 -2.00 -0.51 8.49
CA ASP A 181 -3.15 -1.41 8.65
C ASP A 181 -3.22 -1.85 10.12
N THR A 182 -3.96 -1.07 10.91
CA THR A 182 -3.91 -1.14 12.38
C THR A 182 -4.58 -2.38 12.95
N GLY A 183 -5.44 -3.05 12.16
CA GLY A 183 -6.12 -4.27 12.58
C GLY A 183 -5.20 -5.49 12.73
N LEU A 184 -4.22 -5.66 11.84
CA LEU A 184 -3.15 -6.68 11.95
C LEU A 184 -1.78 -6.09 12.30
N LYS A 185 -1.73 -4.81 12.72
CA LYS A 185 -0.51 -4.17 13.23
C LYS A 185 0.63 -4.24 12.19
N SER A 186 0.28 -4.07 10.92
CA SER A 186 1.21 -4.23 9.79
C SER A 186 1.31 -2.96 8.99
N VAL A 187 2.47 -2.72 8.37
CA VAL A 187 2.61 -1.67 7.36
C VAL A 187 2.43 -2.30 5.99
N ARG A 188 1.50 -1.77 5.19
CA ARG A 188 1.22 -2.23 3.83
C ARG A 188 1.87 -1.26 2.85
N LYS A 189 2.48 -1.78 1.79
CA LYS A 189 2.99 -1.00 0.67
C LYS A 189 2.02 -1.11 -0.51
N ILE A 190 1.65 0.04 -1.07
CA ILE A 190 0.70 0.15 -2.19
C ILE A 190 1.40 0.86 -3.35
N THR A 191 1.52 0.17 -4.49
CA THR A 191 2.11 0.76 -5.70
C THR A 191 1.13 1.68 -6.44
N PRO A 192 1.60 2.54 -7.37
CA PRO A 192 0.71 3.31 -8.25
C PRO A 192 -0.29 2.46 -9.05
N ALA A 193 0.05 1.18 -9.31
CA ALA A 193 -0.80 0.22 -10.00
C ALA A 193 -1.86 -0.42 -9.09
N GLY A 194 -1.92 -0.06 -7.80
CA GLY A 194 -2.85 -0.64 -6.84
C GLY A 194 -2.42 -2.02 -6.31
N VAL A 195 -1.19 -2.46 -6.56
CA VAL A 195 -0.66 -3.69 -5.96
C VAL A 195 -0.32 -3.43 -4.50
N VAL A 196 -0.88 -4.24 -3.61
CA VAL A 196 -0.71 -4.21 -2.16
C VAL A 196 0.15 -5.40 -1.71
N SER A 197 1.17 -5.10 -0.92
CA SER A 197 2.02 -6.09 -0.27
C SER A 197 2.21 -5.74 1.21
N THR A 198 2.46 -6.74 2.04
CA THR A 198 2.82 -6.52 3.44
C THR A 198 4.30 -6.18 3.53
N ALA A 199 4.60 -4.92 3.82
CA ALA A 199 5.97 -4.44 3.94
C ALA A 199 6.59 -4.80 5.30
N ILE A 200 5.76 -4.87 6.34
CA ILE A 200 6.15 -5.24 7.70
C ILE A 200 5.01 -6.04 8.32
N VAL A 201 5.32 -7.24 8.81
CA VAL A 201 4.36 -8.09 9.52
C VAL A 201 4.37 -7.72 11.02
N GLY A 202 3.18 -7.58 11.59
CA GLY A 202 3.00 -7.55 13.05
C GLY A 202 3.08 -8.98 13.60
N GLY A 203 3.93 -9.20 14.61
CA GLY A 203 4.28 -10.53 15.12
C GLY A 203 5.63 -11.04 14.61
N THR A 204 6.27 -11.90 15.41
CA THR A 204 7.69 -12.30 15.44
C THR A 204 8.43 -12.59 14.11
N PRO A 205 9.79 -12.43 14.08
CA PRO A 205 10.67 -12.10 15.21
C PRO A 205 10.85 -10.60 15.44
N ALA A 206 11.42 -10.28 16.60
CA ALA A 206 11.37 -8.98 17.25
C ALA A 206 12.29 -7.90 16.65
N PRO A 207 11.99 -6.60 16.92
CA PRO A 207 10.76 -6.12 17.56
C PRO A 207 9.59 -6.04 16.57
N ALA A 208 8.58 -6.87 16.82
CA ALA A 208 7.32 -6.88 16.11
C ALA A 208 6.45 -5.68 16.51
N LEU A 209 5.70 -5.13 15.56
CA LEU A 209 4.71 -4.09 15.80
C LEU A 209 3.52 -4.65 16.59
N ARG A 210 3.01 -3.86 17.54
CA ARG A 210 1.99 -4.29 18.51
C ARG A 210 0.79 -3.35 18.58
N ILE A 211 0.99 -2.05 18.60
CA ILE A 211 -0.07 -1.03 18.51
C ILE A 211 0.38 0.01 17.49
N LEU A 212 0.26 -0.35 16.21
CA LEU A 212 0.55 0.55 15.11
C LEU A 212 -0.47 1.69 15.09
N ARG A 213 0.02 2.93 15.15
CA ARG A 213 -0.83 4.13 15.13
C ARG A 213 -0.64 4.94 13.86
N ASP A 214 0.61 5.23 13.52
CA ASP A 214 0.96 6.16 12.45
C ASP A 214 2.23 5.71 11.72
N VAL A 215 2.42 6.17 10.49
CA VAL A 215 3.54 5.82 9.60
C VAL A 215 4.07 7.06 8.87
N ALA A 216 5.39 7.19 8.78
CA ALA A 216 6.06 8.17 7.95
C ALA A 216 7.20 7.52 7.15
N ALA A 217 7.47 8.01 5.96
CA ALA A 217 8.58 7.51 5.15
C ALA A 217 9.84 8.35 5.36
N GLY A 218 10.96 7.70 5.65
CA GLY A 218 12.29 8.31 5.61
C GLY A 218 12.94 8.20 4.22
N ALA A 219 14.11 8.81 4.08
CA ALA A 219 14.93 8.64 2.89
C ALA A 219 15.44 7.20 2.74
N ASN A 220 15.82 6.82 1.51
CA ASN A 220 16.49 5.56 1.19
C ASN A 220 15.71 4.30 1.65
N GLY A 221 14.39 4.34 1.59
CA GLY A 221 13.52 3.22 1.95
C GLY A 221 13.39 2.97 3.46
N ILE A 222 13.90 3.88 4.30
CA ILE A 222 13.63 3.88 5.75
C ILE A 222 12.16 4.20 5.98
N ARG A 223 11.57 3.59 7.00
CA ARG A 223 10.19 3.85 7.43
C ARG A 223 10.18 4.10 8.93
N TYR A 224 9.31 4.99 9.36
CA TYR A 224 9.08 5.28 10.76
C TYR A 224 7.65 4.93 11.12
N VAL A 225 7.45 4.37 12.30
CA VAL A 225 6.10 4.08 12.81
C VAL A 225 6.00 4.44 14.27
N ILE A 226 4.80 4.85 14.68
CA ILE A 226 4.43 4.89 16.09
C ILE A 226 3.84 3.54 16.49
N ASP A 227 4.41 2.96 17.55
CA ASP A 227 4.06 1.65 18.09
C ASP A 227 3.84 1.73 19.62
N GLY A 228 3.21 0.71 20.21
CA GLY A 228 2.97 0.60 21.65
C GLY A 228 3.01 -0.84 22.12
N ALA A 229 2.97 -1.07 23.44
CA ALA A 229 2.76 -2.42 23.97
C ALA A 229 1.26 -2.78 23.96
N ASP A 230 0.94 -4.07 23.94
CA ASP A 230 -0.45 -4.52 24.00
C ASP A 230 -1.13 -3.97 25.28
N GLY A 231 -2.31 -3.38 25.12
CA GLY A 231 -3.07 -2.77 26.23
C GLY A 231 -2.45 -1.50 26.81
N SER A 232 -1.46 -0.90 26.16
CA SER A 232 -0.77 0.33 26.59
C SER A 232 -0.83 1.41 25.51
N PRO A 233 -0.68 2.70 25.87
CA PRO A 233 -0.53 3.76 24.88
C PRO A 233 0.71 3.55 24.00
N SER A 234 0.75 4.22 22.84
CA SER A 234 1.87 4.15 21.92
C SER A 234 3.10 4.89 22.46
N THR A 235 4.04 4.15 23.05
CA THR A 235 5.23 4.68 23.71
C THR A 235 6.53 4.40 22.94
N PHE A 236 6.45 3.88 21.71
CA PHE A 236 7.61 3.60 20.87
C PHE A 236 7.53 4.38 19.57
N VAL A 237 8.65 5.00 19.19
CA VAL A 237 8.91 5.37 17.79
C VAL A 237 9.87 4.33 17.24
N ARG A 238 9.46 3.63 16.18
CA ARG A 238 10.32 2.62 15.54
C ARG A 238 10.83 3.10 14.20
N LYS A 239 12.11 2.85 13.95
CA LYS A 239 12.77 2.96 12.65
C LYS A 239 12.85 1.58 12.04
N ILE A 240 12.37 1.45 10.81
CA ILE A 240 12.48 0.25 10.01
C ILE A 240 13.43 0.52 8.84
N GLY A 241 14.51 -0.24 8.75
CA GLY A 241 15.47 -0.18 7.66
C GLY A 241 14.87 -0.63 6.32
N ALA A 242 15.57 -0.33 5.23
CA ALA A 242 15.17 -0.78 3.89
C ALA A 242 15.11 -2.33 3.79
N ASP A 243 15.95 -3.00 4.57
CA ASP A 243 16.01 -4.45 4.78
C ASP A 243 14.89 -5.02 5.67
N GLY A 244 14.05 -4.17 6.25
CA GLY A 244 12.99 -4.56 7.18
C GLY A 244 13.42 -4.65 8.64
N ALA A 245 14.69 -4.37 8.98
CA ALA A 245 15.16 -4.42 10.35
C ALA A 245 14.49 -3.34 11.21
N VAL A 246 13.92 -3.73 12.35
CA VAL A 246 13.20 -2.81 13.24
C VAL A 246 14.06 -2.43 14.44
N SER A 247 14.14 -1.13 14.72
CA SER A 247 14.85 -0.54 15.87
C SER A 247 13.99 0.52 16.54
N THR A 248 14.22 0.81 17.82
CA THR A 248 13.55 1.90 18.54
C THR A 248 14.40 3.17 18.45
N ILE A 249 13.76 4.31 18.19
CA ILE A 249 14.38 5.62 18.32
C ILE A 249 14.16 6.08 19.75
N GLU A 250 15.25 6.23 20.50
CA GLU A 250 15.21 6.78 21.84
C GLU A 250 15.04 8.30 21.74
N LEU A 251 13.85 8.78 22.10
CA LEU A 251 13.56 10.21 22.17
C LEU A 251 13.81 10.80 23.56
N GLY A 252 14.25 9.96 24.50
CA GLY A 252 14.64 10.32 25.86
C GLY A 252 13.57 11.06 26.66
N SER A 253 13.87 11.29 27.94
CA SER A 253 13.30 12.40 28.71
C SER A 253 14.20 13.62 28.47
N THR A 254 14.05 14.37 27.37
CA THR A 254 14.97 15.50 27.09
C THR A 254 14.33 16.89 27.22
N GLN A 255 15.12 17.76 27.86
CA GLN A 255 15.05 19.21 28.12
C GLN A 255 13.69 19.76 28.58
N GLY A 256 13.57 19.95 29.88
CA GLY A 256 12.40 20.57 30.53
C GLY A 256 11.34 19.58 31.00
N ASP A 257 11.33 18.34 30.49
CA ASP A 257 10.51 17.28 31.09
C ASP A 257 11.10 16.91 32.47
N PRO A 258 10.27 16.80 33.53
CA PRO A 258 10.78 16.43 34.83
C PRO A 258 11.44 15.03 34.75
N ALA A 259 12.53 14.85 35.47
CA ALA A 259 13.20 13.56 35.63
C ALA A 259 12.80 12.95 36.98
N GLY A 260 12.45 11.66 37.03
CA GLY A 260 12.11 11.01 38.29
C GLY A 260 11.26 9.75 38.15
N THR A 261 11.21 8.97 39.23
CA THR A 261 10.25 7.88 39.41
C THR A 261 8.82 8.44 39.41
N GLY A 262 7.86 7.75 38.78
CA GLY A 262 6.45 8.17 38.79
C GLY A 262 6.00 9.05 37.60
N ILE A 263 6.93 9.46 36.72
CA ILE A 263 6.59 10.21 35.51
C ILE A 263 6.19 9.24 34.40
N ALA A 264 4.97 9.38 33.90
CA ALA A 264 4.49 8.57 32.79
C ALA A 264 5.33 8.80 31.52
N PRO A 265 5.67 7.73 30.76
CA PRO A 265 6.38 7.87 29.49
C PRO A 265 5.59 8.73 28.50
N PRO A 266 6.27 9.38 27.54
CA PRO A 266 5.60 10.13 26.48
C PRO A 266 4.67 9.21 25.70
N VAL A 267 3.47 9.70 25.38
CA VAL A 267 2.56 9.03 24.45
C VAL A 267 2.75 9.67 23.08
N PHE A 268 3.26 8.90 22.12
CA PHE A 268 3.46 9.36 20.75
C PHE A 268 2.15 9.28 19.97
N THR A 269 1.86 10.34 19.20
CA THR A 269 0.54 10.52 18.62
C THR A 269 0.52 10.64 17.11
N ALA A 270 1.52 11.31 16.53
CA ALA A 270 1.67 11.47 15.09
C ALA A 270 3.15 11.62 14.70
N ILE A 271 3.49 11.27 13.47
CA ILE A 271 4.83 11.39 12.90
C ILE A 271 4.80 11.91 11.46
N ALA A 272 5.78 12.73 11.11
CA ALA A 272 6.01 13.18 9.75
C ALA A 272 7.49 13.28 9.47
N THR A 273 7.85 13.35 8.19
CA THR A 273 9.22 13.58 7.75
C THR A 273 9.27 14.77 6.80
N ASP A 274 10.42 15.44 6.76
CA ASP A 274 10.69 16.46 5.75
C ASP A 274 11.62 15.92 4.64
N ALA A 275 11.76 16.70 3.56
CA ALA A 275 12.64 16.37 2.44
C ALA A 275 14.14 16.36 2.84
N GLY A 276 14.49 16.94 3.98
CA GLY A 276 15.84 16.91 4.55
C GLY A 276 16.14 15.62 5.33
N GLY A 277 15.19 14.70 5.45
CA GLY A 277 15.35 13.45 6.18
C GLY A 277 15.18 13.59 7.69
N ASN A 278 14.66 14.73 8.17
CA ASN A 278 14.36 14.92 9.59
C ASN A 278 13.02 14.25 9.92
N LEU A 279 12.93 13.66 11.11
CA LEU A 279 11.71 13.07 11.64
C LEU A 279 11.07 14.04 12.63
N TYR A 280 9.77 14.25 12.52
CA TYR A 280 8.97 15.08 13.41
C TYR A 280 8.02 14.17 14.16
N VAL A 281 8.05 14.23 15.49
CA VAL A 281 7.29 13.32 16.37
C VAL A 281 6.43 14.15 17.30
N ALA A 282 5.12 14.00 17.18
CA ALA A 282 4.17 14.56 18.12
C ALA A 282 4.01 13.64 19.34
N SER A 283 3.96 14.23 20.53
CA SER A 283 3.78 13.51 21.78
C SER A 283 3.02 14.30 22.82
N GLU A 284 2.26 13.58 23.66
CA GLU A 284 1.73 14.09 24.92
C GLU A 284 2.73 13.79 26.03
N VAL A 285 3.15 14.84 26.74
CA VAL A 285 4.14 14.77 27.82
C VAL A 285 3.67 15.53 29.06
N THR A 286 4.23 15.17 30.21
CA THR A 286 3.97 15.90 31.47
C THR A 286 4.57 17.30 31.39
N ARG A 287 3.87 18.31 31.91
CA ARG A 287 4.35 19.69 31.95
C ARG A 287 5.58 19.84 32.87
N PRO A 288 6.53 20.75 32.55
CA PRO A 288 7.66 21.07 33.41
C PRO A 288 7.22 21.53 34.80
N GLY A 289 7.82 20.98 35.86
CA GLY A 289 7.64 21.44 37.25
C GLY A 289 6.33 21.03 37.93
N GLU A 290 5.48 20.25 37.27
CA GLU A 290 4.21 19.76 37.85
C GLU A 290 4.43 18.44 38.63
N PRO A 291 3.64 18.19 39.71
CA PRO A 291 3.80 17.01 40.56
C PRO A 291 3.46 15.69 39.84
N GLU A 292 3.84 14.56 40.45
CA GLU A 292 3.73 13.18 39.92
C GLU A 292 2.30 12.72 39.54
N CYS A 293 1.27 13.55 39.73
CA CYS A 293 -0.09 13.29 39.24
C CYS A 293 -0.15 13.52 37.72
N SER A 294 0.56 12.66 36.98
CA SER A 294 0.98 12.84 35.60
C SER A 294 -0.15 12.87 34.56
N SER A 295 -1.37 12.45 34.90
CA SER A 295 -2.52 12.44 33.99
C SER A 295 -3.22 13.80 33.86
N CYS A 296 -3.04 14.71 34.84
CA CYS A 296 -3.78 15.96 34.89
C CYS A 296 -3.05 17.15 34.24
N PHE A 297 -1.71 17.09 34.18
CA PHE A 297 -0.88 18.21 33.73
C PHE A 297 -0.08 17.83 32.48
N LYS A 298 -0.79 17.67 31.35
CA LYS A 298 -0.18 17.36 30.05
C LYS A 298 0.01 18.62 29.20
N ARG A 299 1.02 18.55 28.33
CA ARG A 299 1.22 19.41 27.16
C ARG A 299 1.43 18.52 25.94
N ALA A 300 1.10 19.02 24.76
CA ALA A 300 1.43 18.35 23.50
C ALA A 300 2.58 19.08 22.83
N ILE A 301 3.57 18.35 22.33
CA ILE A 301 4.75 18.91 21.68
C ILE A 301 5.03 18.19 20.37
N VAL A 302 5.73 18.87 19.46
CA VAL A 302 6.39 18.24 18.31
C VAL A 302 7.89 18.36 18.49
N ARG A 303 8.59 17.23 18.44
CA ARG A 303 10.05 17.15 18.44
C ARG A 303 10.55 16.87 17.03
N LYS A 304 11.53 17.63 16.59
CA LYS A 304 12.33 17.34 15.41
C LYS A 304 13.55 16.52 15.83
N VAL A 305 13.72 15.36 15.19
CA VAL A 305 14.92 14.53 15.21
C VAL A 305 15.66 14.82 13.91
N ALA A 306 16.77 15.54 14.02
CA ALA A 306 17.62 15.80 12.88
C ALA A 306 18.34 14.52 12.43
N ALA A 307 18.85 14.51 11.19
CA ALA A 307 19.57 13.37 10.63
C ALA A 307 20.82 12.96 11.45
N ASP A 308 21.41 13.90 12.19
CA ASP A 308 22.55 13.68 13.11
C ASP A 308 22.11 13.19 14.51
N GLY A 309 20.80 13.04 14.74
CA GLY A 309 20.22 12.64 16.03
C GLY A 309 19.90 13.80 16.96
N THR A 310 20.19 15.06 16.58
CA THR A 310 19.86 16.23 17.40
C THR A 310 18.34 16.35 17.59
N LEU A 311 17.91 16.50 18.85
CA LEU A 311 16.51 16.66 19.23
C LEU A 311 16.19 18.13 19.54
N THR A 312 15.17 18.69 18.88
CA THR A 312 14.67 20.03 19.18
C THR A 312 13.15 20.06 19.28
N THR A 313 12.60 20.78 20.26
CA THR A 313 11.16 21.04 20.32
C THR A 313 10.84 22.16 19.32
N VAL A 314 9.96 21.88 18.37
CA VAL A 314 9.60 22.78 17.27
C VAL A 314 8.15 23.23 17.30
N PHE A 315 7.34 22.68 18.20
CA PHE A 315 5.99 23.15 18.48
C PHE A 315 5.61 22.75 19.91
N GLU A 316 4.88 23.63 20.59
CA GLU A 316 4.36 23.35 21.93
C GLU A 316 2.93 23.88 22.09
N ASN A 317 2.07 23.01 22.61
CA ASN A 317 0.74 23.33 23.06
C ASN A 317 0.63 23.00 24.54
N LEU A 318 0.68 24.04 25.37
CA LEU A 318 0.49 23.87 26.81
C LEU A 318 -0.92 23.37 27.13
N GLY A 319 -1.96 23.80 26.40
CA GLY A 319 -3.36 23.57 26.80
C GLY A 319 -3.74 24.37 28.06
N PRO A 320 -5.03 24.44 28.44
CA PRO A 320 -5.43 24.93 29.75
C PRO A 320 -5.03 23.93 30.85
N HIS A 321 -4.76 24.38 32.08
CA HIS A 321 -4.38 23.49 33.21
C HIS A 321 -5.44 22.41 33.54
N SER A 322 -6.66 22.54 33.00
CA SER A 322 -7.82 21.68 33.27
C SER A 322 -8.20 20.73 32.12
N ALA A 323 -7.48 20.72 30.99
CA ALA A 323 -7.74 19.80 29.89
C ALA A 323 -6.44 19.35 29.20
N SER A 324 -6.40 18.08 28.76
CA SER A 324 -5.24 17.54 28.06
C SER A 324 -5.11 18.17 26.68
N ALA A 325 -3.98 18.83 26.42
CA ALA A 325 -3.58 19.18 25.06
C ALA A 325 -3.20 17.90 24.30
N THR A 326 -3.72 17.73 23.09
CA THR A 326 -3.42 16.56 22.24
C THR A 326 -3.09 17.03 20.83
N ILE A 327 -2.14 16.38 20.18
CA ILE A 327 -1.89 16.54 18.73
C ILE A 327 -2.28 15.21 18.11
N THR A 328 -3.25 15.20 17.20
CA THR A 328 -3.74 13.97 16.57
C THR A 328 -3.06 13.68 15.25
N ASP A 329 -2.55 14.70 14.57
CA ASP A 329 -1.81 14.57 13.32
C ASP A 329 -0.78 15.69 13.15
N VAL A 330 0.28 15.44 12.39
CA VAL A 330 1.35 16.39 12.09
C VAL A 330 1.75 16.28 10.64
N ALA A 331 1.97 17.41 9.99
CA ALA A 331 2.52 17.45 8.64
C ALA A 331 3.55 18.57 8.52
N VAL A 332 4.53 18.38 7.64
CA VAL A 332 5.69 19.26 7.54
C VAL A 332 5.92 19.63 6.08
N ASP A 333 6.18 20.91 5.82
CA ASP A 333 6.52 21.36 4.47
C ASP A 333 7.97 21.03 4.10
N LYS A 334 8.31 21.22 2.83
CA LYS A 334 9.66 20.99 2.30
C LYS A 334 10.76 21.84 2.96
N ASN A 335 10.40 22.89 3.70
CA ASN A 335 11.32 23.79 4.40
C ASN A 335 11.38 23.48 5.90
N GLY A 336 10.68 22.45 6.38
CA GLY A 336 10.65 22.05 7.78
C GLY A 336 9.62 22.81 8.64
N LYS A 337 8.71 23.58 8.03
CA LYS A 337 7.62 24.26 8.74
C LYS A 337 6.55 23.25 9.16
N VAL A 338 6.22 23.28 10.45
CA VAL A 338 5.30 22.31 11.08
C VAL A 338 3.88 22.82 11.05
N TYR A 339 2.97 21.92 10.70
CA TYR A 339 1.52 22.07 10.80
C TYR A 339 1.01 20.95 11.70
N VAL A 340 0.19 21.29 12.69
CA VAL A 340 -0.38 20.33 13.63
C VAL A 340 -1.89 20.37 13.55
N LEU A 341 -2.51 19.21 13.77
CA LEU A 341 -3.91 19.10 14.11
C LEU A 341 -4.00 18.81 15.61
N ASP A 342 -4.60 19.71 16.37
CA ASP A 342 -4.74 19.59 17.83
C ASP A 342 -6.14 19.96 18.33
N ASP A 343 -6.28 20.02 19.65
CA ASP A 343 -7.51 20.40 20.36
C ASP A 343 -8.05 21.79 20.01
N ARG A 344 -7.28 22.62 19.28
CA ARG A 344 -7.69 23.94 18.79
C ARG A 344 -7.85 23.99 17.27
N GLY A 345 -7.71 22.87 16.58
CA GLY A 345 -7.87 22.72 15.13
C GLY A 345 -6.52 22.63 14.41
N ILE A 346 -6.44 23.12 13.18
CA ILE A 346 -5.20 23.14 12.39
C ILE A 346 -4.40 24.38 12.76
N ARG A 347 -3.17 24.20 13.23
CA ARG A 347 -2.28 25.28 13.66
C ARG A 347 -0.88 25.16 13.06
N THR A 348 -0.16 26.27 13.04
CA THR A 348 1.26 26.35 12.67
C THR A 348 1.95 27.42 13.52
N LEU A 349 3.26 27.63 13.34
CA LEU A 349 3.96 28.76 13.95
C LEU A 349 4.05 29.95 12.98
N ASP A 350 3.92 31.16 13.52
CA ASP A 350 4.30 32.37 12.80
C ASP A 350 5.83 32.57 12.78
N ALA A 351 6.28 33.69 12.18
CA ALA A 351 7.70 34.00 12.06
C ALA A 351 8.40 34.25 13.42
N ALA A 352 7.64 34.54 14.47
CA ALA A 352 8.15 34.71 15.84
C ALA A 352 8.13 33.40 16.64
N GLY A 353 7.66 32.30 16.04
CA GLY A 353 7.54 31.00 16.72
C GLY A 353 6.27 30.90 17.59
N VAL A 354 5.28 31.77 17.39
CA VAL A 354 4.03 31.74 18.15
C VAL A 354 2.99 30.87 17.42
N PRO A 355 2.32 29.93 18.12
CA PRO A 355 1.25 29.15 17.52
C PRO A 355 0.07 30.01 17.03
N VAL A 356 -0.30 29.85 15.76
CA VAL A 356 -1.46 30.50 15.12
C VAL A 356 -2.44 29.46 14.60
N THR A 357 -3.73 29.71 14.81
CA THR A 357 -4.81 28.85 14.30
C THR A 357 -5.17 29.22 12.86
N LEU A 358 -5.14 28.23 11.97
CA LEU A 358 -5.54 28.36 10.57
C LEU A 358 -7.01 27.96 10.38
N VAL A 359 -7.43 26.86 10.99
CA VAL A 359 -8.81 26.38 10.98
C VAL A 359 -9.16 25.88 12.38
N PRO A 360 -10.08 26.53 13.12
CA PRO A 360 -10.48 26.05 14.44
C PRO A 360 -11.35 24.79 14.39
N ASN A 361 -11.25 23.97 15.43
CA ASN A 361 -11.94 22.66 15.55
C ASN A 361 -13.47 22.74 15.62
N ASN A 362 -14.04 23.90 15.96
CA ASN A 362 -15.49 24.11 15.98
C ASN A 362 -16.09 24.30 14.57
N LEU A 363 -15.26 24.46 13.54
CA LEU A 363 -15.74 24.59 12.16
C LEU A 363 -15.90 23.25 11.46
N ALA A 364 -15.07 22.27 11.79
CA ALA A 364 -15.10 20.93 11.22
C ALA A 364 -14.41 19.94 12.16
N PHE A 365 -14.91 18.70 12.21
CA PHE A 365 -14.16 17.60 12.82
C PHE A 365 -13.15 17.10 11.78
N ILE A 366 -11.87 17.26 12.08
CA ILE A 366 -10.77 16.98 11.16
C ILE A 366 -10.05 15.74 11.65
N LYS A 367 -9.67 14.84 10.72
CA LYS A 367 -8.98 13.60 11.07
C LYS A 367 -7.52 13.54 10.69
N ALA A 368 -7.20 14.06 9.53
CA ALA A 368 -5.86 13.99 9.00
C ALA A 368 -5.55 15.24 8.19
N ILE A 369 -4.26 15.59 8.15
CA ILE A 369 -3.70 16.70 7.39
C ILE A 369 -2.53 16.22 6.53
N ALA A 370 -2.37 16.79 5.34
CA ALA A 370 -1.19 16.60 4.51
C ALA A 370 -0.87 17.88 3.75
N LEU A 371 0.35 17.97 3.21
CA LEU A 371 0.75 19.08 2.37
C LEU A 371 1.01 18.61 0.94
N ASP A 372 0.64 19.46 -0.03
CA ASP A 372 1.13 19.32 -1.39
C ASP A 372 2.54 19.93 -1.54
N ALA A 373 3.16 19.73 -2.71
CA ALA A 373 4.49 20.28 -3.00
C ALA A 373 4.54 21.83 -2.99
N GLY A 374 3.39 22.49 -3.13
CA GLY A 374 3.24 23.94 -3.06
C GLY A 374 3.11 24.49 -1.63
N GLY A 375 3.04 23.61 -0.62
CA GLY A 375 2.86 24.00 0.78
C GLY A 375 1.41 24.31 1.16
N ASN A 376 0.44 23.95 0.32
CA ASN A 376 -0.98 24.03 0.70
C ASN A 376 -1.32 22.87 1.63
N VAL A 377 -2.09 23.16 2.69
CA VAL A 377 -2.52 22.14 3.65
C VAL A 377 -3.87 21.58 3.22
N TYR A 378 -3.97 20.29 3.05
CA TYR A 378 -5.22 19.58 2.81
C TYR A 378 -5.63 18.85 4.06
N PHE A 379 -6.94 18.76 4.29
CA PHE A 379 -7.48 18.10 5.46
C PHE A 379 -8.79 17.39 5.16
N ALA A 380 -9.01 16.26 5.83
CA ALA A 380 -10.21 15.45 5.66
C ALA A 380 -11.18 15.68 6.83
N THR A 381 -12.45 15.98 6.50
CA THR A 381 -13.50 16.19 7.51
C THR A 381 -14.26 14.91 7.80
N GLU A 382 -14.83 14.80 8.99
CA GLU A 382 -15.74 13.71 9.37
C GLU A 382 -17.19 14.17 9.53
N PRO A 383 -18.16 13.28 9.24
CA PRO A 383 -19.59 13.58 9.28
C PRO A 383 -20.17 13.90 10.67
N PHE A 384 -19.51 13.48 11.77
CA PHE A 384 -20.19 13.39 13.06
C PHE A 384 -19.35 13.91 14.23
N SER A 385 -19.59 15.16 14.63
CA SER A 385 -19.14 15.70 15.92
C SER A 385 -20.28 15.98 16.90
N GLY A 386 -21.54 15.77 16.50
CA GLY A 386 -22.71 16.27 17.24
C GLY A 386 -22.82 17.80 17.30
N ILE A 387 -21.90 18.51 16.62
CA ILE A 387 -21.86 19.97 16.51
C ILE A 387 -22.23 20.33 15.06
N PRO A 388 -23.13 21.31 14.83
CA PRO A 388 -23.38 21.83 13.49
C PRO A 388 -22.09 22.34 12.86
N SER A 389 -21.68 21.71 11.76
CA SER A 389 -20.53 22.11 10.95
C SER A 389 -21.03 22.82 9.70
N THR A 390 -20.38 23.93 9.32
CA THR A 390 -20.63 24.59 8.02
C THR A 390 -19.93 23.87 6.87
N TRP A 391 -19.04 22.91 7.18
CA TRP A 391 -18.36 22.08 6.20
C TRP A 391 -19.19 20.86 5.79
N PRO A 392 -19.20 20.50 4.49
CA PRO A 392 -19.82 19.27 4.04
C PRO A 392 -19.17 18.05 4.72
N ALA A 393 -20.00 17.05 5.00
CA ALA A 393 -19.59 15.82 5.65
C ALA A 393 -18.65 14.98 4.75
N GLY A 394 -17.54 14.51 5.31
CA GLY A 394 -16.60 13.65 4.58
C GLY A 394 -15.87 14.37 3.45
N ALA A 395 -15.81 15.71 3.48
CA ALA A 395 -15.20 16.54 2.45
C ALA A 395 -13.69 16.66 2.63
N ILE A 396 -13.02 17.08 1.56
CA ILE A 396 -11.62 17.51 1.62
C ILE A 396 -11.58 19.03 1.56
N GLY A 397 -10.97 19.62 2.58
CA GLY A 397 -10.64 21.03 2.64
C GLY A 397 -9.20 21.32 2.23
N LYS A 398 -8.95 22.56 1.81
CA LYS A 398 -7.65 23.11 1.47
C LYS A 398 -7.46 24.44 2.18
N ILE A 399 -6.28 24.63 2.76
CA ILE A 399 -5.75 25.91 3.21
C ILE A 399 -4.64 26.27 2.22
N ALA A 400 -4.86 27.29 1.41
CA ALA A 400 -3.86 27.75 0.47
C ALA A 400 -2.72 28.50 1.18
N ALA A 401 -1.61 28.72 0.48
CA ALA A 401 -0.47 29.45 1.02
C ALA A 401 -0.82 30.87 1.53
N ASP A 402 -1.83 31.51 0.94
CA ASP A 402 -2.38 32.81 1.35
C ASP A 402 -3.35 32.73 2.56
N ARG A 403 -3.51 31.54 3.13
CA ARG A 403 -4.42 31.18 4.24
C ARG A 403 -5.91 31.19 3.88
N SER A 404 -6.28 31.32 2.60
CA SER A 404 -7.66 31.10 2.19
C SER A 404 -8.05 29.63 2.42
N VAL A 405 -9.28 29.41 2.90
CA VAL A 405 -9.79 28.08 3.23
C VAL A 405 -10.96 27.76 2.32
N ALA A 406 -10.92 26.61 1.65
CA ALA A 406 -11.94 26.19 0.69
C ALA A 406 -12.22 24.69 0.73
N VAL A 407 -13.45 24.30 0.41
CA VAL A 407 -13.78 22.91 0.08
C VAL A 407 -13.28 22.63 -1.34
N VAL A 408 -12.43 21.63 -1.50
CA VAL A 408 -11.89 21.22 -2.81
C VAL A 408 -12.51 19.94 -3.33
N VAL A 409 -13.04 19.11 -2.43
CA VAL A 409 -13.81 17.91 -2.79
C VAL A 409 -15.00 17.77 -1.86
N ASP A 410 -16.19 17.67 -2.43
CA ASP A 410 -17.43 17.41 -1.71
C ASP A 410 -18.13 16.18 -2.30
N PRO A 411 -18.14 15.04 -1.60
CA PRO A 411 -18.83 13.83 -2.07
C PRO A 411 -20.36 13.99 -2.15
N ASN A 412 -20.91 14.97 -1.43
CA ASN A 412 -22.34 15.27 -1.39
C ASN A 412 -22.72 16.48 -2.26
N GLY A 413 -21.73 17.12 -2.89
CA GLY A 413 -21.87 18.34 -3.67
C GLY A 413 -22.51 18.12 -5.04
N SER A 414 -22.37 19.06 -5.97
CA SER A 414 -22.89 18.93 -7.34
C SER A 414 -21.91 18.26 -8.31
N ASP A 415 -20.61 18.23 -7.99
CA ASP A 415 -19.58 17.67 -8.89
C ASP A 415 -19.64 16.14 -8.94
N ALA A 416 -20.18 15.61 -10.04
CA ALA A 416 -20.34 14.17 -10.24
C ALA A 416 -19.01 13.40 -10.24
N ARG A 417 -17.87 14.05 -10.50
CA ARG A 417 -16.54 13.40 -10.52
C ARG A 417 -16.10 12.90 -9.14
N PHE A 418 -16.68 13.46 -8.08
CA PHE A 418 -16.39 13.10 -6.70
C PHE A 418 -17.54 12.37 -6.00
N LYS A 419 -18.62 12.06 -6.75
CA LYS A 419 -19.70 11.19 -6.28
C LYS A 419 -19.35 9.75 -6.58
N SER A 420 -19.01 8.99 -5.53
CA SER A 420 -18.72 7.57 -5.66
C SER A 420 -19.38 6.79 -4.53
N ALA A 421 -19.98 5.64 -4.88
CA ALA A 421 -20.42 4.66 -3.89
C ALA A 421 -19.24 4.11 -3.07
N ASP A 422 -18.01 4.27 -3.57
CA ASP A 422 -16.80 3.87 -2.88
C ASP A 422 -16.18 4.96 -1.99
N TRP A 423 -16.83 6.11 -1.84
CA TRP A 423 -16.33 7.21 -1.02
C TRP A 423 -16.07 6.80 0.44
N ILE A 424 -15.02 7.36 1.02
CA ILE A 424 -14.65 7.14 2.42
C ILE A 424 -15.30 8.22 3.28
N ALA A 425 -16.39 7.86 3.96
CA ALA A 425 -17.09 8.77 4.86
C ALA A 425 -16.30 9.09 6.15
N ASN A 426 -15.46 8.15 6.62
CA ASN A 426 -14.63 8.30 7.82
C ASN A 426 -13.14 8.17 7.43
N PRO A 427 -12.51 9.26 6.96
CA PRO A 427 -11.12 9.25 6.55
C PRO A 427 -10.20 9.04 7.75
N ALA A 428 -9.20 8.18 7.59
CA ALA A 428 -8.22 7.86 8.63
C ALA A 428 -6.83 8.47 8.34
N GLY A 429 -6.50 8.69 7.07
CA GLY A 429 -5.22 9.25 6.64
C GLY A 429 -5.33 9.93 5.29
N ILE A 430 -4.43 10.88 5.05
CA ILE A 430 -4.35 11.64 3.80
C ILE A 430 -2.88 11.81 3.41
N ALA A 431 -2.55 11.69 2.12
CA ALA A 431 -1.18 11.84 1.62
C ALA A 431 -1.17 12.33 0.18
N PHE A 432 -0.05 12.92 -0.26
CA PHE A 432 0.18 13.28 -1.65
C PHE A 432 1.29 12.42 -2.28
N ASP A 433 1.12 12.03 -3.54
CA ASP A 433 2.26 11.57 -4.34
C ASP A 433 3.09 12.74 -4.87
N ALA A 434 4.25 12.42 -5.46
CA ALA A 434 5.12 13.42 -6.08
C ALA A 434 4.50 14.07 -7.34
N ALA A 435 3.46 13.46 -7.93
CA ALA A 435 2.74 14.00 -9.08
C ALA A 435 1.59 14.95 -8.65
N GLY A 436 1.35 15.11 -7.34
CA GLY A 436 0.29 15.95 -6.80
C GLY A 436 -1.08 15.27 -6.71
N ALA A 437 -1.16 13.95 -6.93
CA ALA A 437 -2.40 13.22 -6.67
C ALA A 437 -2.59 13.07 -5.16
N LEU A 438 -3.84 13.25 -4.74
CA LEU A 438 -4.25 13.13 -3.35
C LEU A 438 -4.73 11.71 -3.06
N TYR A 439 -4.36 11.17 -1.91
CA TYR A 439 -4.78 9.86 -1.45
C TYR A 439 -5.48 9.96 -0.12
N VAL A 440 -6.57 9.20 0.03
CA VAL A 440 -7.36 9.14 1.26
C VAL A 440 -7.55 7.68 1.63
N SER A 441 -7.28 7.32 2.88
CA SER A 441 -7.53 5.99 3.44
C SER A 441 -8.68 6.01 4.44
N GLY A 442 -9.31 4.86 4.62
CA GLY A 442 -10.38 4.64 5.59
C GLY A 442 -11.35 3.57 5.11
N ASN A 443 -12.16 3.04 6.02
CA ASN A 443 -13.18 2.01 5.73
C ASN A 443 -12.66 0.82 4.90
N GLY A 444 -11.41 0.41 5.12
CA GLY A 444 -10.78 -0.73 4.43
C GLY A 444 -10.34 -0.44 2.98
N ARG A 445 -10.19 0.83 2.60
CA ARG A 445 -9.86 1.27 1.23
C ARG A 445 -8.83 2.39 1.20
N VAL A 446 -8.23 2.55 0.03
CA VAL A 446 -7.42 3.72 -0.35
C VAL A 446 -7.95 4.26 -1.68
N LEU A 447 -8.40 5.51 -1.66
CA LEU A 447 -8.85 6.25 -2.83
C LEU A 447 -7.71 7.12 -3.36
N LYS A 448 -7.64 7.25 -4.69
CA LYS A 448 -6.83 8.25 -5.38
C LYS A 448 -7.77 9.32 -5.94
N LEU A 449 -7.48 10.58 -5.63
CA LEU A 449 -8.22 11.76 -6.03
C LEU A 449 -7.30 12.62 -6.90
N VAL A 450 -7.75 12.89 -8.12
CA VAL A 450 -7.10 13.86 -9.01
C VAL A 450 -7.97 15.09 -9.02
N LEU A 451 -7.41 16.20 -8.53
CA LEU A 451 -8.09 17.48 -8.48
C LEU A 451 -8.04 18.18 -9.87
N PRO A 452 -8.97 19.10 -10.16
CA PRO A 452 -9.05 19.80 -11.44
C PRO A 452 -7.86 20.69 -11.78
#